data_AF-A0A7X9D604-F1
#
_entry.id   AF-A0A7X9D604-F1
#
_cell.length_a   1.000
_cell.length_b   1.000
_cell.length_c   1.000
_cell.angle_alpha   90.00
_cell.angle_beta   90.00
_cell.angle_gamma   90.00
#
_symmetry.space_group_name_H-M   'P 1'
#
loop_
_entity.id
_entity.type
_entity.pdbx_description
1 polymer ?
#
loop_
_entity_poly.entity_id
_entity_poly.type
_entity_poly.pdbx_seq_one_letter_code
_entity_poly.pdbx_strand_id
1 'polypeptide(L)'
;MKKTLIRLGIIAGIVLIMSSSSCLDPNNGHEPEIPLTTIGTYVLNSGKFRANNACLTAYNPYTKEFEHNVFERNNDGMKLGDTGQDIIAFGTKMYIAVYNSGVIFVTDLGGKVIKEIRTKADGSSSNLSPRYFTTWED
;
A
#
# COMPACT_ATOMS: atom_id res chain seq x y z
N MET A 1 -51.01 16.53 27.02
CA MET A 1 -50.39 17.35 25.95
C MET A 1 -49.01 17.91 26.32
N LYS A 2 -48.79 18.48 27.52
CA LYS A 2 -47.46 18.97 27.93
C LYS A 2 -46.36 17.90 28.03
N LYS A 3 -46.69 16.68 28.46
CA LYS A 3 -45.71 15.57 28.62
C LYS A 3 -45.25 14.94 27.28
N THR A 4 -46.10 14.99 26.25
CA THR A 4 -45.76 14.54 24.89
C THR A 4 -44.90 15.56 24.15
N LEU A 5 -45.11 16.85 24.40
CA LEU A 5 -44.27 17.93 23.88
C LEU A 5 -42.84 17.91 24.45
N ILE A 6 -42.69 17.61 25.74
CA ILE A 6 -41.36 17.48 26.39
C ILE A 6 -40.58 16.27 25.84
N ARG A 7 -41.25 15.15 25.57
CA ARG A 7 -40.62 13.95 24.98
C ARG A 7 -40.19 14.16 23.53
N LEU A 8 -40.96 14.92 22.74
CA LEU A 8 -40.57 15.32 21.38
C LEU A 8 -39.34 16.25 21.39
N GLY A 9 -39.27 17.17 22.35
CA GLY A 9 -38.13 18.08 22.51
C GLY A 9 -36.82 17.37 22.88
N ILE A 10 -36.87 16.32 23.70
CA ILE A 10 -35.69 15.53 24.08
C ILE A 10 -35.17 14.70 22.89
N ILE A 11 -36.06 14.13 22.08
CA ILE A 11 -35.68 13.36 20.87
C ILE A 11 -35.09 14.30 19.81
N ALA A 12 -35.65 15.49 19.62
CA ALA A 12 -35.12 16.49 18.71
C ALA A 12 -33.74 17.05 19.14
N GLY A 13 -33.48 17.16 20.45
CA GLY A 13 -32.20 17.61 20.99
C GLY A 13 -31.06 16.60 20.83
N ILE A 14 -31.36 15.29 20.85
CA ILE A 14 -30.35 14.23 20.67
C ILE A 14 -29.96 14.07 19.19
N VAL A 15 -30.88 14.33 18.26
CA VAL A 15 -30.61 14.27 16.81
C VAL A 15 -29.75 15.45 16.31
N LEU A 16 -29.77 16.59 17.01
CA LEU A 16 -29.04 17.80 16.61
C LEU A 16 -27.53 17.79 16.97
N ILE A 17 -27.07 16.83 17.78
CA ILE A 17 -25.67 16.78 18.25
C ILE A 17 -24.78 15.92 17.31
N MET A 18 -25.36 15.26 16.30
CA MET A 18 -24.64 14.39 15.35
C MET A 18 -24.16 15.10 14.07
N SER A 19 -24.20 16.43 14.02
CA SER A 19 -23.87 17.22 12.82
C SER A 19 -22.55 17.98 12.96
N SER A 20 -21.46 17.30 13.32
CA SER A 20 -20.11 17.74 12.98
C SER A 20 -19.62 16.96 11.76
N SER A 21 -20.28 17.15 10.62
CA SER A 21 -19.68 16.85 9.32
C SER A 21 -18.64 17.93 9.09
N SER A 22 -17.36 17.58 9.22
CA SER A 22 -16.24 18.42 8.79
C SER A 22 -16.47 18.81 7.33
N CYS A 23 -16.61 20.10 7.08
CA CYS A 23 -16.70 20.65 5.74
C CYS A 23 -15.35 20.45 5.04
N LEU A 24 -15.32 19.63 4.00
CA LEU A 24 -14.22 19.60 3.04
C LEU A 24 -14.47 20.74 2.05
N ASP A 25 -13.58 21.73 2.05
CA ASP A 25 -13.59 22.85 1.12
C ASP A 25 -13.29 22.32 -0.30
N PRO A 26 -14.09 22.65 -1.34
CA PRO A 26 -14.07 21.96 -2.63
C PRO A 26 -13.02 22.50 -3.61
N ASN A 27 -12.01 23.24 -3.15
CA ASN A 27 -10.93 23.70 -4.01
C ASN A 27 -9.86 22.61 -4.18
N ASN A 28 -10.25 21.62 -4.97
CA ASN A 28 -9.45 20.73 -5.83
C ASN A 28 -8.17 20.11 -5.24
N GLY A 29 -8.38 19.02 -4.52
CA GLY A 29 -7.39 17.97 -4.32
C GLY A 29 -8.13 16.75 -3.79
N HIS A 30 -8.46 15.81 -4.65
CA HIS A 30 -8.90 14.50 -4.20
C HIS A 30 -7.66 13.81 -3.63
N GLU A 31 -7.27 14.19 -2.41
CA GLU A 31 -6.30 13.43 -1.65
C GLU A 31 -6.96 12.07 -1.41
N PRO A 32 -6.39 10.97 -1.95
CA PRO A 32 -7.00 9.67 -1.80
C PRO A 32 -7.16 9.38 -0.32
N GLU A 33 -8.34 8.90 0.11
CA GLU A 33 -8.52 8.33 1.45
C GLU A 33 -7.48 7.21 1.62
N ILE A 34 -6.35 7.53 2.24
CA ILE A 34 -5.35 6.55 2.62
C ILE A 34 -6.00 5.80 3.80
N PRO A 35 -6.29 4.50 3.68
CA PRO A 35 -6.87 3.76 4.79
C PRO A 35 -5.97 3.95 6.03
N LEU A 36 -6.56 4.53 7.08
CA LEU A 36 -5.87 5.06 8.27
C LEU A 36 -5.13 4.00 9.11
N THR A 37 -5.11 2.75 8.65
CA THR A 37 -4.46 1.65 9.36
C THR A 37 -3.79 0.70 8.38
N THR A 38 -2.58 1.05 7.94
CA THR A 38 -1.63 0.05 7.45
C THR A 38 -1.12 -0.72 8.67
N ILE A 39 -1.88 -1.71 9.14
CA ILE A 39 -1.43 -2.59 10.22
C ILE A 39 -0.41 -3.56 9.63
N GLY A 40 0.88 -3.30 9.85
CA GLY A 40 1.93 -4.26 9.53
C GLY A 40 3.27 -3.64 9.19
N THR A 41 4.27 -4.50 9.03
CA THR A 41 5.61 -4.15 8.54
C THR A 41 5.99 -5.11 7.44
N TYR A 42 6.48 -4.59 6.31
CA TYR A 42 7.07 -5.42 5.27
C TYR A 42 8.57 -5.55 5.48
N VAL A 43 9.08 -6.76 5.34
CA VAL A 43 10.51 -7.05 5.28
C VAL A 43 10.81 -7.55 3.88
N LEU A 44 11.50 -6.71 3.09
CA LEU A 44 12.04 -7.09 1.80
C LEU A 44 13.40 -7.75 2.00
N ASN A 45 13.54 -8.99 1.56
CA ASN A 45 14.82 -9.68 1.54
C ASN A 45 15.38 -9.63 0.12
N SER A 46 16.61 -9.12 0.00
CA SER A 46 17.29 -9.00 -1.29
C SER A 46 17.69 -10.34 -1.92
N GLY A 47 17.68 -11.45 -1.19
CA GLY A 47 18.20 -12.71 -1.69
C GLY A 47 19.71 -12.68 -1.92
N LYS A 48 20.20 -13.66 -2.67
CA LYS A 48 21.59 -13.71 -3.14
C LYS A 48 21.64 -13.18 -4.56
N PHE A 49 22.66 -12.38 -4.87
CA PHE A 49 22.87 -11.88 -6.23
C PHE A 49 22.92 -13.03 -7.25
N ARG A 50 22.14 -12.90 -8.33
CA ARG A 50 21.92 -13.87 -9.41
C ARG A 50 21.26 -15.19 -9.02
N ALA A 51 20.64 -15.28 -7.84
CA ALA A 51 19.98 -16.50 -7.39
C ALA A 51 18.46 -16.50 -7.61
N ASN A 52 17.87 -15.38 -8.03
CA ASN A 52 16.42 -15.28 -8.27
C ASN A 52 15.58 -15.69 -7.05
N ASN A 53 16.00 -15.27 -5.86
CA ASN A 53 15.42 -15.69 -4.58
C ASN A 53 15.15 -14.54 -3.61
N ALA A 54 14.94 -13.32 -4.12
CA ALA A 54 14.35 -12.25 -3.31
C ALA A 54 12.97 -12.69 -2.78
N CYS A 55 12.61 -12.23 -1.59
CA CYS A 55 11.30 -12.55 -1.01
C CYS A 55 10.74 -11.38 -0.19
N LEU A 56 9.42 -11.41 -0.03
CA LEU A 56 8.69 -10.44 0.78
C LEU A 56 8.05 -11.17 1.96
N THR A 57 8.30 -10.68 3.17
CA THR A 57 7.63 -11.13 4.40
C THR A 57 6.77 -9.99 4.94
N ALA A 58 5.54 -10.29 5.37
CA ALA A 58 4.72 -9.36 6.13
C ALA A 58 4.74 -9.75 7.61
N TYR A 59 4.86 -8.77 8.49
CA TYR A 59 4.82 -8.93 9.94
C TYR A 59 3.63 -8.16 10.51
N ASN A 60 2.81 -8.85 11.31
CA ASN A 60 1.72 -8.22 12.04
C ASN A 60 2.18 -7.95 13.50
N PRO A 61 2.34 -6.68 13.92
CA PRO A 61 2.84 -6.36 15.26
C PRO A 61 1.85 -6.71 16.38
N TYR A 62 0.56 -6.85 16.08
CA TYR A 62 -0.47 -7.17 17.08
C TYR A 62 -0.54 -8.68 17.35
N THR A 63 -0.57 -9.50 16.29
CA THR A 63 -0.59 -10.97 16.44
C THR A 63 0.81 -11.54 16.64
N LYS A 64 1.86 -10.78 16.31
CA LYS A 64 3.27 -11.18 16.30
C LYS A 64 3.58 -12.29 15.30
N GLU A 65 2.75 -12.43 14.27
CA GLU A 65 2.90 -13.46 13.24
C GLU A 65 3.66 -12.92 12.02
N PHE A 66 4.38 -13.85 11.38
CA PHE A 66 5.06 -13.61 10.11
C PHE A 66 4.37 -14.38 9.00
N GLU A 67 4.05 -13.68 7.92
CA GLU A 67 3.66 -14.28 6.66
C GLU A 67 4.85 -14.25 5.71
N HIS A 68 5.45 -15.40 5.47
CA HIS A 68 6.61 -15.52 4.58
C HIS A 68 6.20 -15.68 3.12
N ASN A 69 7.07 -15.23 2.22
CA ASN A 69 6.95 -15.36 0.77
C ASN A 69 5.61 -14.85 0.22
N VAL A 70 5.11 -13.74 0.77
CA VAL A 70 3.79 -13.17 0.48
C VAL A 70 3.59 -12.94 -1.02
N PHE A 71 4.59 -12.36 -1.68
CA PHE A 71 4.57 -12.15 -3.13
C PHE A 71 4.36 -13.47 -3.90
N GLU A 72 5.16 -14.49 -3.61
CA GLU A 72 5.09 -15.76 -4.33
C GLU A 72 3.76 -16.48 -4.09
N ARG A 73 3.30 -16.49 -2.85
CA ARG A 73 2.01 -17.10 -2.45
C ARG A 73 0.83 -16.44 -3.14
N ASN A 74 0.87 -15.13 -3.32
CA ASN A 74 -0.24 -14.39 -3.92
C ASN A 74 -0.17 -14.33 -5.45
N ASN A 75 0.95 -14.70 -6.06
CA ASN A 75 1.14 -14.67 -7.52
C ASN A 75 1.39 -16.06 -8.12
N ASP A 76 0.67 -17.08 -7.64
CA ASP A 76 0.64 -18.42 -8.25
C ASP A 76 2.03 -19.06 -8.40
N GLY A 77 2.92 -18.81 -7.43
CA GLY A 77 4.29 -19.33 -7.43
C GLY A 77 5.32 -18.45 -8.17
N MET A 78 4.92 -17.28 -8.68
CA MET A 78 5.85 -16.33 -9.30
C MET A 78 6.89 -15.86 -8.29
N LYS A 79 8.19 -16.03 -8.60
CA LYS A 79 9.28 -15.49 -7.79
C LYS A 79 9.34 -13.96 -7.91
N LEU A 80 9.64 -13.30 -6.79
CA LEU A 80 9.81 -11.84 -6.75
C LEU A 80 10.98 -11.38 -7.64
N GLY A 81 12.00 -12.22 -7.79
CA GLY A 81 13.12 -11.94 -8.68
C GLY A 81 14.46 -12.09 -7.97
N ASP A 82 15.47 -11.40 -8.49
CA ASP A 82 16.84 -11.57 -8.03
C ASP A 82 17.18 -10.76 -6.80
N THR A 83 17.21 -9.44 -6.91
CA THR A 83 17.65 -8.54 -5.84
C THR A 83 16.54 -7.58 -5.47
N GLY A 84 15.77 -7.94 -4.44
CA GLY A 84 14.81 -7.03 -3.80
C GLY A 84 15.58 -5.84 -3.23
N GLN A 85 15.44 -4.69 -3.88
CA GLN A 85 16.34 -3.57 -3.70
C GLN A 85 15.74 -2.47 -2.83
N ASP A 86 14.46 -2.15 -3.05
CA ASP A 86 13.74 -1.16 -2.26
C ASP A 86 12.22 -1.40 -2.32
N ILE A 87 11.50 -0.86 -1.34
CA ILE A 87 10.05 -0.99 -1.25
C ILE A 87 9.42 0.25 -0.63
N ILE A 88 8.31 0.70 -1.21
CA ILE A 88 7.47 1.75 -0.63
C ILE A 88 5.99 1.36 -0.74
N ALA A 89 5.28 1.47 0.38
CA ALA A 89 3.82 1.40 0.39
C ALA A 89 3.27 2.82 0.29
N PHE A 90 2.39 3.08 -0.67
CA PHE A 90 1.78 4.38 -0.90
C PHE A 90 0.29 4.20 -1.23
N GLY A 91 -0.57 4.73 -0.35
CA GLY A 91 -2.02 4.52 -0.45
C GLY A 91 -2.38 3.04 -0.37
N THR A 92 -3.08 2.54 -1.40
CA THR A 92 -3.54 1.14 -1.50
C THR A 92 -2.56 0.24 -2.25
N LYS A 93 -1.36 0.72 -2.56
CA LYS A 93 -0.38 0.02 -3.41
C LYS A 93 0.97 -0.07 -2.74
N MET A 94 1.73 -1.06 -3.19
CA MET A 94 3.11 -1.26 -2.82
C MET A 94 3.95 -1.36 -4.08
N TYR A 95 5.09 -0.67 -4.07
CA TYR A 95 6.02 -0.59 -5.19
C TYR A 95 7.32 -1.27 -4.75
N ILE A 96 7.71 -2.32 -5.46
CA ILE A 96 8.87 -3.14 -5.12
C ILE A 96 9.88 -3.06 -6.25
N ALA A 97 11.03 -2.45 -5.98
CA ALA A 97 12.15 -2.36 -6.90
C ALA A 97 12.95 -3.68 -6.85
N VAL A 98 13.13 -4.33 -8.01
CA VAL A 98 13.91 -5.56 -8.12
C VAL A 98 15.07 -5.33 -9.09
N TYR A 99 16.24 -5.02 -8.53
CA TYR A 99 17.41 -4.45 -9.22
C TYR A 99 17.85 -5.28 -10.43
N ASN A 100 18.33 -6.50 -10.21
CA ASN A 100 18.89 -7.31 -11.31
C ASN A 100 17.80 -8.04 -12.13
N SER A 101 16.52 -7.86 -11.78
CA SER A 101 15.38 -8.26 -12.61
C SER A 101 14.86 -7.13 -13.49
N GLY A 102 15.34 -5.89 -13.29
CA GLY A 102 15.01 -4.73 -14.13
C GLY A 102 13.52 -4.43 -14.16
N VAL A 103 12.84 -4.58 -13.02
CA VAL A 103 11.39 -4.41 -12.89
C VAL A 103 11.04 -3.73 -11.57
N ILE A 104 10.03 -2.88 -11.60
CA ILE A 104 9.28 -2.47 -10.42
C ILE A 104 7.93 -3.19 -10.46
N PHE A 105 7.64 -3.99 -9.44
CA PHE A 105 6.31 -4.55 -9.26
C PHE A 105 5.44 -3.53 -8.53
N VAL A 106 4.27 -3.25 -9.10
CA VAL A 106 3.18 -2.56 -8.42
C VAL A 106 2.20 -3.63 -7.96
N THR A 107 2.01 -3.75 -6.65
CA THR A 107 1.12 -4.73 -6.04
C THR A 107 0.02 -4.03 -5.25
N ASP A 108 -1.02 -4.77 -4.88
CA ASP A 108 -1.82 -4.38 -3.72
C ASP A 108 -1.00 -4.54 -2.42
N LEU A 109 -1.56 -4.12 -1.28
CA LEU A 109 -0.90 -4.30 0.02
C LEU A 109 -0.77 -5.78 0.43
N GLY A 110 -1.51 -6.70 -0.21
CA GLY A 110 -1.35 -8.14 -0.06
C GLY A 110 -0.19 -8.71 -0.88
N GLY A 111 0.46 -7.93 -1.76
CA GLY A 111 1.53 -8.42 -2.61
C GLY A 111 1.06 -9.09 -3.91
N LYS A 112 -0.22 -9.04 -4.28
CA LYS A 112 -0.70 -9.46 -5.60
C LYS A 112 -0.29 -8.44 -6.65
N VAL A 113 0.34 -8.88 -7.74
CA VAL A 113 0.78 -8.01 -8.84
C VAL A 113 -0.42 -7.39 -9.55
N ILE A 114 -0.40 -6.07 -9.65
CA ILE A 114 -1.35 -5.26 -10.43
C ILE A 114 -0.69 -4.82 -11.74
N LYS A 115 0.58 -4.43 -11.69
CA LYS A 115 1.32 -3.93 -12.86
C LYS A 115 2.82 -4.16 -12.70
N GLU A 116 3.51 -4.27 -13.83
CA GLU A 116 4.98 -4.26 -13.90
C GLU A 116 5.44 -3.02 -14.64
N ILE A 117 6.40 -2.29 -14.08
CA ILE A 117 7.04 -1.15 -14.72
C ILE A 117 8.47 -1.56 -15.10
N ARG A 118 8.79 -1.42 -16.38
CA ARG A 118 10.12 -1.69 -16.93
C ARG A 118 10.53 -0.52 -17.81
N THR A 119 11.72 0.01 -17.56
CA THR A 119 12.30 1.10 -18.35
C THR A 119 13.51 0.56 -19.09
N LYS A 120 13.65 0.87 -20.38
CA LYS A 120 14.85 0.49 -21.16
C LYS A 120 15.98 1.47 -20.89
N ALA A 121 17.21 0.97 -20.88
CA ALA A 121 18.38 1.84 -20.98
C ALA A 121 18.45 2.40 -22.41
N ASP A 122 18.85 3.67 -22.53
CA ASP A 122 18.96 4.31 -23.84
C ASP A 122 19.92 3.54 -24.76
N GLY A 123 19.50 3.34 -26.01
CA GLY A 123 20.23 2.53 -27.00
C GLY A 123 20.41 1.05 -26.65
N SER A 124 19.69 0.49 -25.66
CA SER A 124 19.88 -0.89 -25.18
C SER A 124 18.58 -1.70 -25.17
N SER A 125 18.70 -3.00 -25.44
CA SER A 125 17.61 -3.96 -25.24
C SER A 125 17.40 -4.32 -23.76
N SER A 126 18.32 -3.93 -22.87
CA SER A 126 18.27 -4.23 -21.44
C SER A 126 17.40 -3.24 -20.68
N ASN A 127 16.75 -3.71 -19.63
CA ASN A 127 16.03 -2.84 -18.71
C ASN A 127 17.02 -2.14 -17.76
N LEU A 128 16.69 -0.93 -17.34
CA LEU A 128 17.34 -0.25 -16.22
C LEU A 128 17.04 -1.02 -14.93
N SER A 129 18.03 -1.01 -14.03
CA SER A 129 17.92 -1.63 -12.72
C SER A 129 17.45 -0.60 -11.68
N PRO A 130 16.24 -0.73 -11.12
CA PRO A 130 15.73 0.19 -10.10
C PRO A 130 16.60 0.17 -8.84
N ARG A 131 16.75 1.32 -8.17
CA ARG A 131 17.63 1.46 -6.98
C ARG A 131 16.91 1.90 -5.72
N TYR A 132 16.40 3.13 -5.67
CA TYR A 132 15.69 3.63 -4.50
C TYR A 132 14.45 4.40 -4.94
N PHE A 133 13.42 4.36 -4.13
CA PHE A 133 12.24 5.17 -4.26
C PHE A 133 12.38 6.45 -3.43
N THR A 134 11.80 7.51 -3.93
CA THR A 134 11.52 8.73 -3.19
C THR A 134 10.15 9.23 -3.63
N THR A 135 9.47 9.94 -2.76
CA THR A 135 8.20 10.57 -3.08
C THR A 135 8.45 11.99 -3.55
N TRP A 136 7.67 12.43 -4.53
CA TRP A 136 7.65 13.80 -4.99
C TRP A 136 6.20 14.30 -4.87
N GLU A 137 6.04 15.47 -4.29
CA GLU A 137 4.78 16.21 -4.25
C GLU A 137 4.94 17.41 -5.20
N ASP A 138 3.99 17.59 -6.11
CA ASP A 138 3.93 18.72 -7.04
C ASP A 138 3.39 19.99 -6.35
#